data_AF-A0A734CHA2-F1
#
_entry.id   AF-A0A734CHA2-F1
#
_cell.length_a   1.000
_cell.length_b   1.000
_cell.length_c   1.000
_cell.angle_alpha   90.00
_cell.angle_beta   90.00
_cell.angle_gamma   90.00
#
_symmetry.space_group_name_H-M   'P 1'
#
loop_
_entity.id
_entity.type
_entity.pdbx_description
1 polymer ?
#
loop_
_entity_poly.entity_id
_entity_poly.type
_entity_poly.pdbx_seq_one_letter_code
_entity_poly.pdbx_strand_id
1 'polypeptide(L)'
;MKKKERKLLKLMSAFFYDTEEEPETINLRESIVAVGIPGLLSGYHGSFSQTKGFKPIKEIADLEGKRYTIIDFTLHVNEYDEQLSDPTGMMLNLKQMTKKQISPIYTEISLCNPLLVEKIKAHSGIDKALIDSPRLLSDLLPALGRYKDAVFMHTIKPNASPTLAIVSISQDQIPDLVVSASCRFNKNCKVVW
;
A
#
# COMPACT_ATOMS: atom_id res chain seq x y z
N MET A 1 16.98 14.71 -21.81
CA MET A 1 16.05 14.91 -20.67
C MET A 1 16.82 14.66 -19.37
N LYS A 2 16.74 15.56 -18.39
CA LYS A 2 17.32 15.30 -17.05
C LYS A 2 16.56 14.11 -16.45
N LYS A 3 17.25 13.07 -15.97
CA LYS A 3 16.62 12.00 -15.18
C LYS A 3 15.97 12.67 -13.97
N LYS A 4 14.63 12.64 -13.86
CA LYS A 4 13.94 13.01 -12.63
C LYS A 4 14.51 12.09 -11.53
N GLU A 5 15.06 12.68 -10.47
CA GLU A 5 15.55 11.90 -9.35
C GLU A 5 14.38 11.13 -8.71
N ARG A 6 14.61 9.85 -8.40
CA ARG A 6 13.62 9.01 -7.72
C ARG A 6 13.39 9.56 -6.32
N LYS A 7 12.13 9.59 -5.88
CA LYS A 7 11.77 10.02 -4.52
C LYS A 7 11.92 8.85 -3.55
N LEU A 8 12.37 9.15 -2.34
CA LEU A 8 12.38 8.20 -1.23
C LEU A 8 11.05 8.26 -0.49
N LEU A 9 10.38 7.12 -0.40
CA LEU A 9 9.12 6.98 0.31
C LEU A 9 9.32 6.05 1.52
N LYS A 10 9.11 6.60 2.72
CA LYS A 10 9.19 5.82 3.96
C LYS A 10 7.83 5.24 4.31
N LEU A 11 7.78 3.94 4.54
CA LEU A 11 6.60 3.22 4.96
C LEU A 11 6.85 2.47 6.26
N MET A 12 5.78 2.26 7.02
CA MET A 12 5.81 1.37 8.17
C MET A 12 4.72 0.33 8.02
N SER A 13 5.03 -0.93 8.30
CA SER A 13 4.01 -1.96 8.36
C SER A 13 4.23 -2.91 9.52
N ALA A 14 3.15 -3.53 9.99
CA ALA A 14 3.25 -4.56 11.02
C ALA A 14 3.24 -5.95 10.39
N PHE A 15 3.95 -6.86 11.04
CA PHE A 15 4.18 -8.21 10.61
C PHE A 15 3.71 -9.16 11.71
N PHE A 16 2.81 -10.08 11.39
CA PHE A 16 2.28 -11.03 12.37
C PHE A 16 3.01 -12.37 12.32
N TYR A 17 3.25 -12.97 13.49
CA TYR A 17 3.89 -14.28 13.63
C TYR A 17 3.30 -15.07 14.80
N ASP A 18 3.38 -16.40 14.71
CA ASP A 18 2.73 -17.32 15.65
C ASP A 18 3.63 -17.72 16.83
N THR A 19 4.93 -17.41 16.77
CA THR A 19 5.91 -17.76 17.80
C THR A 19 5.92 -16.75 18.95
N GLU A 20 6.30 -17.19 20.16
CA GLU A 20 6.50 -16.27 21.29
C GLU A 20 7.71 -15.36 21.09
N GLU A 21 8.74 -15.89 20.43
CA GLU A 21 9.96 -15.15 20.09
C GLU A 21 9.82 -14.50 18.71
N GLU A 22 10.39 -13.30 18.58
CA GLU A 22 10.44 -12.59 17.32
C GLU A 22 11.36 -13.33 16.33
N PRO A 23 10.93 -13.59 15.08
CA PRO A 23 11.73 -14.33 14.11
C PRO A 23 13.09 -13.68 13.84
N GLU A 24 14.13 -14.50 13.71
CA GLU A 24 15.44 -14.02 13.25
C GLU A 24 15.42 -13.60 11.78
N THR A 25 14.49 -14.15 10.99
CA THR A 25 14.29 -13.81 9.59
C THR A 25 12.81 -13.66 9.29
N ILE A 26 12.46 -12.59 8.58
CA ILE A 26 11.12 -12.29 8.09
C ILE A 26 11.13 -12.35 6.56
N ASN A 27 10.42 -13.32 5.98
CA ASN A 27 10.22 -13.43 4.53
C ASN A 27 8.89 -12.79 4.12
N LEU A 28 8.95 -11.70 3.34
CA LEU A 28 7.76 -10.93 2.97
C LEU A 28 6.81 -11.67 1.99
N ARG A 29 7.27 -12.71 1.28
CA ARG A 29 6.40 -13.52 0.39
C ARG A 29 5.47 -14.43 1.17
N GLU A 30 5.93 -14.92 2.30
CA GLU A 30 5.26 -15.97 3.08
C GLU A 30 4.37 -15.38 4.17
N SER A 31 4.29 -14.06 4.26
CA SER A 31 3.84 -13.41 5.49
C SER A 31 2.68 -12.45 5.30
N ILE A 32 1.86 -12.38 6.35
CA ILE A 32 0.70 -11.51 6.41
C ILE A 32 1.13 -10.16 6.97
N VAL A 33 1.02 -9.13 6.13
CA VAL A 33 1.32 -7.76 6.49
C VAL A 33 0.03 -7.10 7.00
N ALA A 34 0.10 -6.53 8.19
CA ALA A 34 -1.06 -6.10 8.97
C ALA A 34 -1.84 -4.94 8.37
N VAL A 35 -1.18 -4.15 7.55
CA VAL A 35 -1.78 -3.01 6.88
C VAL A 35 -2.12 -3.48 5.49
N GLY A 36 -3.41 -3.60 5.17
CA GLY A 36 -3.88 -3.60 3.78
C GLY A 36 -4.25 -4.96 3.17
N ILE A 37 -5.35 -4.87 2.42
CA ILE A 37 -5.78 -5.61 1.23
C ILE A 37 -4.98 -6.88 0.88
N PRO A 38 -5.63 -8.06 0.85
CA PRO A 38 -4.99 -9.31 0.40
C PRO A 38 -4.29 -9.16 -0.96
N GLY A 39 -3.06 -9.66 -1.06
CA GLY A 39 -2.27 -9.68 -2.30
C GLY A 39 -1.34 -8.48 -2.52
N LEU A 40 -1.21 -7.55 -1.55
CA LEU A 40 -0.31 -6.40 -1.65
C LEU A 40 0.58 -6.27 -0.42
N LEU A 41 1.84 -5.86 -0.62
CA LEU A 41 2.61 -5.29 0.46
C LEU A 41 2.09 -3.87 0.69
N SER A 42 1.51 -3.64 1.87
CA SER A 42 0.92 -2.36 2.21
C SER A 42 1.47 -1.84 3.53
N GLY A 43 1.58 -0.52 3.63
CA GLY A 43 2.16 0.15 4.78
C GLY A 43 1.71 1.60 4.90
N TYR A 44 1.86 2.17 6.08
CA TYR A 44 1.47 3.54 6.33
C TYR A 44 2.56 4.52 5.91
N HIS A 45 2.16 5.60 5.25
CA HIS A 45 3.05 6.70 4.90
C HIS A 45 2.89 7.89 5.87
N GLY A 46 4.01 8.40 6.40
CA GLY A 46 4.06 9.59 7.27
C GLY A 46 4.46 9.31 8.74
N SER A 47 4.45 10.36 9.57
CA SER A 47 4.83 10.26 10.98
C SER A 47 3.72 9.61 11.81
N PHE A 48 3.92 8.35 12.16
CA PHE A 48 2.95 7.53 12.89
C PHE A 48 2.66 7.99 14.33
N SER A 49 3.48 8.89 14.89
CA SER A 49 3.29 9.51 16.22
C SER A 49 1.98 10.29 16.38
N GLN A 50 1.34 10.67 15.27
CA GLN A 50 0.04 11.36 15.27
C GLN A 50 -1.15 10.41 15.26
N THR A 51 -0.91 9.10 15.12
CA THR A 51 -1.94 8.08 15.13
C THR A 51 -1.86 7.39 16.49
N LYS A 52 -2.99 7.21 17.18
CA LYS A 52 -3.08 6.23 18.29
C LYS A 52 -2.95 4.78 17.75
N GLY A 53 -2.20 4.59 16.65
CA GLY A 53 -2.34 3.61 15.58
C GLY A 53 -1.71 2.26 15.85
N PHE A 54 -1.19 2.02 17.05
CA PHE A 54 -0.86 0.67 17.51
C PHE A 54 -2.06 -0.09 18.07
N LYS A 55 -3.15 0.61 18.43
CA LYS A 55 -4.33 -0.05 18.98
C LYS A 55 -4.97 -1.01 17.96
N PRO A 56 -5.20 -0.63 16.68
CA PRO A 56 -5.79 -1.55 15.72
C PRO A 56 -4.90 -2.75 15.40
N ILE A 57 -3.58 -2.54 15.29
CA ILE A 57 -2.62 -3.63 15.03
C ILE A 57 -2.59 -4.61 16.20
N LYS A 58 -2.55 -4.09 17.42
CA LYS A 58 -2.62 -4.90 18.64
C LYS A 58 -3.96 -5.65 18.73
N GLU A 59 -5.08 -4.98 18.47
CA GLU A 59 -6.40 -5.62 18.46
C GLU A 59 -6.49 -6.75 17.42
N ILE A 60 -5.91 -6.57 16.23
CA ILE A 60 -5.83 -7.62 15.21
C ILE A 60 -4.95 -8.78 15.71
N ALA A 61 -3.76 -8.49 16.24
CA ALA A 61 -2.89 -9.51 16.82
C ALA A 61 -3.59 -10.31 17.94
N ASP A 62 -4.25 -9.61 18.86
CA ASP A 62 -4.98 -10.21 19.98
C ASP A 62 -6.15 -11.08 19.46
N LEU A 63 -6.87 -10.64 18.41
CA LEU A 63 -7.95 -11.41 17.76
C LEU A 63 -7.44 -12.65 17.01
N GLU A 64 -6.30 -12.53 16.33
CA GLU A 64 -5.68 -13.63 15.59
C GLU A 64 -4.87 -14.56 16.50
N GLY A 65 -4.68 -14.21 17.78
CA GLY A 65 -3.82 -14.95 18.71
C GLY A 65 -2.34 -14.91 18.32
N LYS A 66 -1.92 -13.86 17.60
CA LYS A 66 -0.57 -13.71 17.05
C LYS A 66 0.24 -12.65 17.77
N ARG A 67 1.56 -12.77 17.68
CA ARG A 67 2.48 -11.68 17.99
C ARG A 67 2.70 -10.81 16.76
N TYR A 68 3.26 -9.62 16.96
CA TYR A 68 3.61 -8.74 15.85
C TYR A 68 4.90 -7.96 16.08
N THR A 69 5.56 -7.61 14.99
CA THR A 69 6.68 -6.66 14.97
C THR A 69 6.42 -5.58 13.91
N ILE A 70 7.24 -4.53 13.92
CA ILE A 70 7.12 -3.40 12.98
C ILE A 70 8.33 -3.35 12.08
N ILE A 71 8.07 -3.29 10.79
CA ILE A 71 9.07 -3.16 9.74
C ILE A 71 8.96 -1.76 9.14
N ASP A 72 10.08 -1.05 9.18
CA ASP A 72 10.28 0.22 8.49
C ASP A 72 10.86 -0.06 7.10
N PHE A 73 10.16 0.40 6.06
CA PHE A 73 10.59 0.31 4.66
C PHE A 73 10.99 1.68 4.13
N THR A 74 11.99 1.67 3.25
CA THR A 74 12.29 2.79 2.36
C THR A 74 12.18 2.33 0.93
N LEU A 75 11.30 2.97 0.15
CA LEU A 75 11.09 2.70 -1.27
C LEU A 75 11.68 3.79 -2.14
N HIS A 76 12.21 3.43 -3.31
CA HIS A 76 12.40 4.34 -4.43
C HIS A 76 11.16 4.37 -5.30
N VAL A 77 10.55 5.54 -5.43
CA VAL A 77 9.36 5.75 -6.27
C VAL A 77 9.59 6.83 -7.30
N ASN A 78 8.98 6.67 -8.46
CA ASN A 78 8.95 7.70 -9.50
C ASN A 78 7.72 8.59 -9.29
N GLU A 79 7.84 9.87 -9.65
CA GLU A 79 6.63 10.69 -9.80
C GLU A 79 5.77 10.17 -10.95
N TYR A 80 4.46 10.26 -10.80
CA TYR A 80 3.56 9.94 -11.90
C TYR A 80 3.81 10.87 -13.09
N ASP A 81 4.04 10.28 -14.26
CA ASP A 81 4.22 10.98 -15.51
C ASP A 81 3.29 10.38 -16.57
N GLU A 82 2.29 11.14 -16.98
CA GLU A 82 1.26 10.70 -17.94
C GLU A 82 1.83 10.42 -19.35
N GLN A 83 3.02 10.94 -19.65
CA GLN A 83 3.68 10.74 -20.94
C GLN A 83 4.39 9.39 -21.04
N LEU A 84 4.61 8.71 -19.92
CA LEU A 84 5.29 7.41 -19.90
C LEU A 84 4.28 6.28 -20.10
N SER A 85 4.61 5.37 -21.01
CA SER A 85 3.75 4.23 -21.35
C SER A 85 3.63 3.22 -20.21
N ASP A 86 4.70 3.05 -19.42
CA ASP A 86 4.80 2.10 -18.32
C ASP A 86 4.87 2.85 -16.97
N PRO A 87 3.84 2.73 -16.10
CA PRO A 87 3.81 3.37 -14.79
C PRO A 87 4.50 2.55 -13.69
N THR A 88 5.29 1.52 -14.03
CA THR A 88 6.03 0.69 -13.06
C THR A 88 6.82 1.56 -12.06
N GLY A 89 6.58 1.33 -10.77
CA GLY A 89 7.21 2.08 -9.68
C GLY A 89 6.78 3.56 -9.58
N MET A 90 5.83 4.03 -10.38
CA MET A 90 5.28 5.39 -10.26
C MET A 90 4.26 5.47 -9.14
N MET A 91 4.35 6.54 -8.36
CA MET A 91 3.43 6.79 -7.27
C MET A 91 2.12 7.38 -7.80
N LEU A 92 1.05 6.59 -7.73
CA LEU A 92 -0.32 7.02 -7.99
C LEU A 92 -0.96 7.49 -6.69
N ASN A 93 -0.82 8.78 -6.38
CA ASN A 93 -1.53 9.41 -5.27
C ASN A 93 -2.91 9.89 -5.75
N LEU A 94 -3.91 9.03 -5.60
CA LEU A 94 -5.25 9.25 -6.16
C LEU A 94 -5.91 10.54 -5.65
N LYS A 95 -5.58 10.98 -4.42
CA LYS A 95 -6.06 12.23 -3.83
C LYS A 95 -5.47 13.48 -4.51
N GLN A 96 -4.26 13.38 -5.06
CA GLN A 96 -3.53 14.49 -5.68
C GLN A 96 -3.64 14.51 -7.21
N MET A 97 -4.15 13.43 -7.83
CA MET A 97 -4.31 13.36 -9.27
C MET A 97 -5.48 14.21 -9.77
N THR A 98 -5.30 14.84 -10.91
CA THR A 98 -6.36 15.61 -11.58
C THR A 98 -7.38 14.68 -12.25
N LYS A 99 -8.58 15.19 -12.56
CA LYS A 99 -9.59 14.42 -13.32
C LYS A 99 -9.06 13.86 -14.64
N LYS A 100 -8.21 14.61 -15.35
CA LYS A 100 -7.57 14.17 -16.60
C LYS A 100 -6.64 12.98 -16.37
N GLN A 101 -5.88 12.99 -15.28
CA GLN A 101 -4.96 11.90 -14.93
C GLN A 101 -5.69 10.66 -14.41
N ILE A 102 -6.85 10.84 -13.77
CA ILE A 102 -7.69 9.73 -13.27
C ILE A 102 -8.54 9.10 -14.39
N SER A 103 -8.89 9.86 -15.44
CA SER A 103 -9.75 9.35 -16.52
C SER A 103 -9.24 8.07 -17.20
N PRO A 104 -7.93 7.93 -17.55
CA PRO A 104 -7.41 6.69 -18.11
C PRO A 104 -7.57 5.47 -17.20
N ILE A 105 -7.42 5.67 -15.88
CA ILE A 105 -7.64 4.62 -14.87
C ILE A 105 -9.09 4.13 -14.92
N TYR A 106 -10.07 5.04 -14.98
CA TYR A 106 -11.47 4.66 -15.15
C TYR A 106 -11.74 3.96 -16.48
N THR A 107 -11.15 4.43 -17.57
CA THR A 107 -11.33 3.81 -18.88
C THR A 107 -10.85 2.37 -18.84
N GLU A 108 -9.69 2.12 -18.24
CA GLU A 108 -9.15 0.77 -18.13
C GLU A 108 -10.01 -0.14 -17.25
N ILE A 109 -10.41 0.34 -16.07
CA ILE A 109 -11.35 -0.39 -15.20
C ILE A 109 -12.65 -0.68 -15.95
N SER A 110 -13.18 0.29 -16.69
CA SER A 110 -14.43 0.11 -17.45
C SER A 110 -14.32 -0.93 -18.55
N LEU A 111 -13.16 -1.08 -19.18
CA LEU A 111 -12.93 -2.08 -20.22
C LEU A 111 -12.87 -3.49 -19.64
N CYS A 112 -12.32 -3.64 -18.43
CA CYS A 112 -12.21 -4.94 -17.76
C CYS A 112 -13.48 -5.29 -16.97
N ASN A 113 -14.04 -4.34 -16.22
CA ASN A 113 -15.17 -4.52 -15.32
C ASN A 113 -16.03 -3.24 -15.19
N PRO A 114 -17.02 -3.03 -16.08
CA PRO A 114 -17.91 -1.87 -16.04
C PRO A 114 -18.68 -1.71 -14.72
N LEU A 115 -19.06 -2.81 -14.08
CA LEU A 115 -19.81 -2.79 -12.82
C LEU A 115 -18.98 -2.20 -11.66
N LEU A 116 -17.65 -2.37 -11.72
CA LEU A 116 -16.74 -1.79 -10.75
C LEU A 116 -16.71 -0.26 -10.84
N VAL A 117 -16.82 0.30 -12.06
CA VAL A 117 -16.94 1.74 -12.27
C VAL A 117 -18.22 2.30 -11.64
N GLU A 118 -19.35 1.61 -11.78
CA GLU A 118 -20.60 2.04 -11.17
C GLU A 118 -20.53 2.03 -9.63
N LYS A 119 -19.89 1.01 -9.04
CA LYS A 119 -19.60 0.98 -7.60
C LYS A 119 -18.76 2.19 -7.19
N ILE A 120 -17.67 2.50 -7.91
CA ILE A 120 -16.83 3.66 -7.63
C ILE A 120 -17.63 4.98 -7.72
N LYS A 121 -18.46 5.13 -8.75
CA LYS A 121 -19.28 6.33 -8.96
C LYS A 121 -20.30 6.52 -7.84
N ALA A 122 -20.85 5.44 -7.27
CA ALA A 122 -21.74 5.52 -6.10
C ALA A 122 -21.07 6.19 -4.89
N HIS A 123 -19.74 6.08 -4.78
CA HIS A 123 -18.93 6.78 -3.77
C HIS A 123 -18.44 8.16 -4.21
N SER A 124 -18.87 8.70 -5.36
CA SER A 124 -18.39 9.99 -5.91
C SER A 124 -16.92 10.03 -6.32
N GLY A 125 -16.25 8.88 -6.52
CA GLY A 125 -14.91 8.81 -7.07
C GLY A 125 -14.01 7.75 -6.43
N ILE A 126 -12.91 7.34 -7.11
CA ILE A 126 -11.99 6.29 -6.62
C ILE A 126 -11.44 6.61 -5.23
N ASP A 127 -10.96 7.84 -4.99
CA ASP A 127 -10.40 8.23 -3.68
C ASP A 127 -11.42 8.01 -2.55
N LYS A 128 -12.65 8.51 -2.72
CA LYS A 128 -13.71 8.35 -1.73
C LYS A 128 -14.19 6.89 -1.62
N ALA A 129 -14.23 6.15 -2.73
CA ALA A 129 -14.56 4.74 -2.72
C ALA A 129 -13.55 3.91 -1.92
N LEU A 130 -12.25 4.24 -2.00
CA LEU A 130 -11.19 3.59 -1.21
C LEU A 130 -11.17 4.02 0.25
N ILE A 131 -11.58 5.26 0.55
CA ILE A 131 -11.78 5.73 1.91
C ILE A 131 -12.94 4.96 2.58
N ASP A 132 -14.06 4.84 1.88
CA ASP A 132 -15.30 4.22 2.39
C ASP A 132 -15.21 2.67 2.38
N SER A 133 -14.52 2.10 1.39
CA SER A 133 -14.34 0.66 1.21
C SER A 133 -12.89 0.35 0.79
N PRO A 134 -11.95 0.25 1.75
CA PRO A 134 -10.55 -0.04 1.45
C PRO A 134 -10.34 -1.36 0.69
N ARG A 135 -11.22 -2.35 0.90
CA ARG A 135 -11.19 -3.64 0.18
C ARG A 135 -11.43 -3.47 -1.32
N LEU A 136 -11.99 -2.36 -1.78
CA LEU A 136 -12.21 -2.12 -3.19
C LEU A 136 -10.90 -2.11 -4.01
N LEU A 137 -9.76 -1.77 -3.41
CA LEU A 137 -8.50 -1.78 -4.17
C LEU A 137 -8.04 -3.20 -4.55
N SER A 138 -8.39 -4.29 -3.82
CA SER A 138 -8.17 -5.66 -4.36
C SER A 138 -9.01 -5.96 -5.58
N ASP A 139 -10.21 -5.36 -5.68
CA ASP A 139 -11.07 -5.54 -6.84
C ASP A 139 -10.58 -4.69 -8.03
N LEU A 140 -9.97 -3.53 -7.75
CA LEU A 140 -9.46 -2.62 -8.78
C LEU A 140 -8.18 -3.13 -9.45
N LEU A 141 -7.24 -3.69 -8.69
CA LEU A 141 -5.93 -4.05 -9.24
C LEU A 141 -5.96 -5.05 -10.40
N PRO A 142 -6.77 -6.12 -10.36
CA PRO A 142 -6.93 -7.02 -11.51
C PRO A 142 -7.48 -6.30 -12.76
N ALA A 143 -8.25 -5.24 -12.56
CA ALA A 143 -8.82 -4.42 -13.63
C ALA A 143 -7.87 -3.31 -14.13
N LEU A 144 -6.68 -3.19 -13.54
CA LEU A 144 -5.68 -2.17 -13.82
C LEU A 144 -4.41 -2.78 -14.42
N GLY A 145 -4.50 -3.40 -15.60
CA GLY A 145 -3.39 -4.08 -16.27
C GLY A 145 -2.14 -3.21 -16.47
N ARG A 146 -2.29 -1.98 -16.97
CA ARG A 146 -1.21 -1.01 -17.16
C ARG A 146 -0.64 -0.53 -15.82
N TYR A 147 -1.49 -0.34 -14.83
CA TYR A 147 -1.11 0.24 -13.53
C TYR A 147 -0.80 -0.81 -12.46
N LYS A 148 -0.81 -2.11 -12.79
CA LYS A 148 -0.64 -3.21 -11.82
C LYS A 148 0.65 -3.11 -11.00
N ASP A 149 1.71 -2.56 -11.60
CA ASP A 149 3.04 -2.40 -11.04
C ASP A 149 3.31 -0.97 -10.53
N ALA A 150 2.28 -0.13 -10.46
CA ALA A 150 2.37 1.19 -9.87
C ALA A 150 2.34 1.13 -8.34
N VAL A 151 2.84 2.17 -7.70
CA VAL A 151 2.79 2.35 -6.24
C VAL A 151 1.54 3.13 -5.89
N PHE A 152 0.51 2.45 -5.39
CA PHE A 152 -0.77 3.07 -5.09
C PHE A 152 -0.74 3.72 -3.71
N MET A 153 -0.87 5.03 -3.66
CA MET A 153 -1.07 5.76 -2.42
C MET A 153 -2.54 6.16 -2.31
N HIS A 154 -3.23 5.57 -1.35
CA HIS A 154 -4.63 5.83 -1.05
C HIS A 154 -4.81 6.13 0.43
N THR A 155 -6.02 6.49 0.84
CA THR A 155 -6.32 6.72 2.25
C THR A 155 -7.44 5.84 2.74
N ILE A 156 -7.39 5.46 4.01
CA ILE A 156 -8.45 4.73 4.70
C ILE A 156 -8.98 5.56 5.87
N LYS A 157 -10.27 5.47 6.14
CA LYS A 157 -10.90 6.10 7.31
C LYS A 157 -11.31 5.04 8.32
N PRO A 158 -10.48 4.75 9.34
CA PRO A 158 -10.89 3.87 10.43
C PRO A 158 -12.05 4.49 11.23
N ASN A 159 -12.96 3.65 11.73
CA ASN A 159 -14.21 4.04 12.42
C ASN A 159 -14.02 5.05 13.58
N ALA A 160 -12.84 5.10 14.21
CA ALA A 160 -12.57 5.94 15.37
C ALA A 160 -11.18 6.62 15.34
N SER A 161 -10.61 6.88 14.17
CA SER A 161 -9.24 7.40 14.06
C SER A 161 -9.04 8.31 12.85
N PRO A 162 -7.97 9.13 12.84
CA PRO A 162 -7.68 9.99 11.70
C PRO A 162 -7.51 9.16 10.42
N THR A 163 -7.82 9.77 9.29
CA THR A 163 -7.57 9.21 7.96
C THR A 163 -6.08 8.85 7.81
N LEU A 164 -5.79 7.60 7.45
CA LEU A 164 -4.43 7.07 7.30
C LEU A 164 -4.09 6.97 5.83
N ALA A 165 -2.89 7.42 5.45
CA ALA A 165 -2.35 7.17 4.11
C ALA A 165 -1.73 5.78 4.06
N ILE A 166 -2.24 4.93 3.17
CA ILE A 166 -1.71 3.60 2.88
C ILE A 166 -1.05 3.63 1.51
N VAL A 167 0.13 3.04 1.45
CA VAL A 167 0.84 2.78 0.21
C VAL A 167 0.83 1.28 -0.01
N SER A 168 0.42 0.87 -1.20
CA SER A 168 0.31 -0.52 -1.62
C SER A 168 1.17 -0.77 -2.86
N ILE A 169 1.96 -1.84 -2.81
CA ILE A 169 2.80 -2.29 -3.93
C ILE A 169 2.58 -3.79 -4.18
N SER A 170 2.66 -4.17 -5.45
CA SER A 170 2.72 -5.59 -5.83
C SER A 170 3.94 -6.25 -5.20
N GLN A 171 3.80 -7.50 -4.74
CA GLN A 171 4.92 -8.24 -4.14
C GLN A 171 6.09 -8.42 -5.13
N ASP A 172 5.80 -8.56 -6.42
CA ASP A 172 6.81 -8.72 -7.46
C ASP A 172 7.70 -7.47 -7.65
N GLN A 173 7.21 -6.31 -7.24
CA GLN A 173 7.93 -5.03 -7.33
C GLN A 173 8.85 -4.77 -6.13
N ILE A 174 8.73 -5.57 -5.05
CA ILE A 174 9.49 -5.37 -3.81
C ILE A 174 11.01 -5.32 -4.06
N PRO A 175 11.63 -6.25 -4.81
CA PRO A 175 13.08 -6.25 -5.01
C PRO A 175 13.60 -5.02 -5.77
N ASP A 176 12.76 -4.45 -6.64
CA ASP A 176 13.14 -3.31 -7.49
C ASP A 176 12.90 -1.96 -6.81
N LEU A 177 11.92 -1.89 -5.91
CA LEU A 177 11.50 -0.65 -5.26
C LEU A 177 12.06 -0.50 -3.83
N VAL A 178 12.24 -1.57 -3.06
CA VAL A 178 12.71 -1.50 -1.67
C VAL A 178 14.22 -1.26 -1.63
N VAL A 179 14.62 -0.13 -1.03
CA VAL A 179 16.01 0.24 -0.76
C VAL A 179 16.49 -0.37 0.56
N SER A 180 15.61 -0.38 1.55
CA SER A 180 15.92 -0.92 2.87
C SER A 180 14.64 -1.37 3.58
N ALA A 181 14.74 -2.47 4.31
CA ALA A 181 13.73 -2.90 5.28
C ALA A 181 14.43 -3.22 6.60
N SER A 182 13.91 -2.70 7.71
CA SER A 182 14.49 -2.96 9.03
C SER A 182 13.39 -3.18 10.06
N CYS A 183 13.57 -4.19 10.90
CA CYS A 183 12.73 -4.34 12.08
C CYS A 183 13.07 -3.26 13.12
N ARG A 184 12.03 -2.63 13.66
CA ARG A 184 12.17 -1.54 14.63
C ARG A 184 12.62 -2.01 16.02
N PHE A 185 12.18 -3.19 16.45
CA PHE A 185 12.39 -3.67 17.83
C PHE A 185 13.50 -4.71 17.94
N ASN A 186 13.73 -5.51 16.90
CA ASN A 186 14.83 -6.47 16.82
C ASN A 186 15.80 -6.11 15.68
N LYS A 187 16.93 -5.47 16.01
CA LYS A 187 17.93 -5.08 15.02
C LYS A 187 18.68 -6.26 14.37
N ASN A 188 18.60 -7.45 14.97
CA ASN A 188 19.23 -8.65 14.43
C ASN A 188 18.31 -9.40 13.45
N CYS A 189 17.01 -9.07 13.44
CA CYS A 189 16.06 -9.66 12.50
C CYS A 189 16.39 -9.23 11.07
N LYS A 190 16.59 -10.21 10.19
CA LYS A 190 16.80 -10.00 8.75
C LYS A 190 15.46 -9.96 8.03
N VAL A 191 15.21 -8.93 7.24
CA VAL A 191 14.02 -8.86 6.37
C VAL A 191 14.45 -9.23 4.96
N VAL A 192 13.82 -10.25 4.38
CA VAL A 192 14.13 -10.81 3.05
C VAL A 192 12.87 -10.88 2.19
N TRP A 193 13.07 -11.03 0.88
CA TRP A 193 12.03 -11.06 -0.15
C TRP A 193 12.03 -12.36 -0.91
#